data_AF-A0AAV8G6G4-F1
#
_entry.id   AF-A0AAV8G6G4-F1
#
_cell.length_a   1.000
_cell.length_b   1.000
_cell.length_c   1.000
_cell.angle_alpha   90.00
_cell.angle_beta   90.00
_cell.angle_gamma   90.00
#
_symmetry.space_group_name_H-M   'P 1'
#
loop_
_entity.id
_entity.type
_entity.pdbx_description
1 polymer ?
#
loop_
_entity_poly.entity_id
_entity_poly.type
_entity_poly.pdbx_seq_one_letter_code
_entity_poly.pdbx_strand_id
1 'polypeptide(L)'
;MKSPFPKSIFEIIKIKRFFFESSFFVFLLNGEHHETHKHVLEEYKSKADYYICACLGKNNGSNVDRSPGGMLYIRQWNNLQYVSSAAFLLTVYYEYLNAAQQQELLCPDGPVRTDELLALAKTQADYILGANPMKMSYMVGFGSKYPTKVHHRGASIVSYKESNGFIGCTQGFDDWFGRGWENPNVLVGAIVGGPNCEDKFKDDRGNYMQTEACTYNTAPMVGVFAKLNQLAEKPAKDILSRTSYSFGQM
;
A
#
# COMPACT_ATOMS: atom_id res chain seq x y z
N MET A 1 19.86 19.91 -17.23
CA MET A 1 19.28 20.24 -15.91
C MET A 1 19.04 18.94 -15.16
N LYS A 2 19.66 18.76 -13.99
CA LYS A 2 19.44 17.59 -13.12
C LYS A 2 18.08 17.79 -12.43
N SER A 3 17.17 16.82 -12.50
CA SER A 3 15.88 16.92 -11.79
C SER A 3 16.14 16.95 -10.28
N PRO A 4 15.41 17.78 -9.51
CA PRO A 4 15.63 17.93 -8.07
C PRO A 4 14.86 16.88 -7.24
N PHE A 5 14.37 15.80 -7.86
CA PHE A 5 13.45 14.86 -7.22
C PHE A 5 14.13 13.54 -6.86
N PRO A 6 13.77 12.94 -5.71
CA PRO A 6 14.42 11.75 -5.18
C PRO A 6 14.28 10.57 -6.14
N LYS A 7 15.41 9.93 -6.48
CA LYS A 7 15.48 8.79 -7.42
C LYS A 7 14.88 7.49 -6.86
N SER A 8 14.37 7.50 -5.63
CA SER A 8 13.77 6.33 -5.03
C SER A 8 12.83 6.72 -3.89
N ILE A 9 11.81 5.89 -3.67
CA ILE A 9 10.91 5.95 -2.51
C ILE A 9 11.66 5.94 -1.16
N PHE A 10 12.94 5.52 -1.17
CA PHE A 10 13.81 5.41 0.00
C PHE A 10 14.28 6.77 0.57
N GLU A 11 14.26 7.87 -0.20
CA GLU A 11 14.52 9.20 0.38
C GLU A 11 13.30 9.77 1.10
N ILE A 12 12.09 9.32 0.75
CA ILE A 12 10.83 9.77 1.35
C ILE A 12 10.54 9.00 2.66
N ILE A 13 10.96 7.74 2.75
CA ILE A 13 10.70 6.86 3.92
C ILE A 13 11.97 6.69 4.77
N LYS A 14 12.49 7.78 5.34
CA LYS A 14 13.41 7.70 6.50
C LYS A 14 12.62 7.51 7.80
N ILE A 15 11.68 6.56 7.82
CA ILE A 15 11.06 6.10 9.08
C ILE A 15 11.93 4.95 9.58
N LYS A 16 13.06 5.29 10.21
CA LYS A 16 13.80 4.30 10.99
C LYS A 16 12.94 3.91 12.20
N ARG A 17 12.51 2.65 12.21
CA ARG A 17 12.29 1.80 13.40
C ARG A 17 11.17 2.17 14.39
N PHE A 18 10.39 3.23 14.17
CA PHE A 18 9.46 3.68 15.22
C PHE A 18 8.07 3.03 15.22
N PHE A 19 7.59 2.50 14.09
CA PHE A 19 6.18 2.10 13.99
C PHE A 19 5.85 0.73 14.62
N PHE A 20 6.85 -0.12 14.87
CA PHE A 20 6.62 -1.53 15.25
C PHE A 20 7.29 -1.98 16.56
N GLU A 21 8.03 -1.10 17.25
CA GLU A 21 8.57 -1.37 18.60
C GLU A 21 7.66 -0.85 19.73
N SER A 22 6.46 -0.33 19.42
CA SER A 22 5.50 0.07 20.47
C SER A 22 4.88 -1.17 21.12
N SER A 23 5.19 -1.35 22.41
CA SER A 23 4.68 -2.38 23.34
C SER A 23 3.17 -2.64 23.30
N PHE A 24 2.37 -1.71 22.77
CA PHE A 24 0.92 -1.83 22.66
C PHE A 24 0.47 -2.77 21.53
N PHE A 25 1.22 -2.82 20.41
CA PHE A 25 0.93 -3.74 19.31
C PHE A 25 1.27 -5.20 19.68
N VAL A 26 2.29 -5.35 20.54
CA VAL A 26 2.73 -6.63 21.10
C VAL A 26 1.70 -7.21 22.08
N PHE A 27 0.94 -6.38 22.79
CA PHE A 27 -0.01 -6.81 23.81
C PHE A 27 -1.18 -7.67 23.27
N LEU A 28 -1.77 -7.28 22.13
CA LEU A 28 -2.83 -8.05 21.47
C LEU A 28 -2.30 -9.33 20.79
N LEU A 29 -1.05 -9.31 20.30
CA LEU A 29 -0.48 -10.41 19.52
C LEU A 29 0.17 -11.49 20.39
N ASN A 30 0.64 -11.17 21.59
CA ASN A 30 1.25 -12.12 22.53
C ASN A 30 0.22 -12.96 23.32
N GLY A 31 -1.08 -12.69 23.15
CA GLY A 31 -2.11 -13.39 23.91
C GLY A 31 -2.09 -13.03 25.41
N GLU A 32 -1.53 -11.90 25.80
CA GLU A 32 -1.63 -11.40 27.17
C GLU A 32 -3.01 -10.79 27.39
N HIS A 33 -3.94 -11.61 27.87
CA HIS A 33 -5.30 -11.19 28.16
C HIS A 33 -5.80 -11.83 29.46
N HIS A 34 -6.71 -11.13 30.13
CA HIS A 34 -7.50 -11.76 31.19
C HIS A 34 -8.37 -12.86 30.60
N GLU A 35 -8.49 -14.00 31.30
CA GLU A 35 -9.32 -15.14 30.88
C GLU A 35 -10.77 -14.75 30.54
N THR A 36 -11.30 -13.71 31.19
CA THR A 36 -12.63 -13.16 30.91
C THR A 36 -12.80 -12.65 29.47
N HIS A 37 -11.71 -12.31 28.77
CA HIS A 37 -11.74 -11.77 27.41
C HIS A 37 -11.38 -12.80 26.33
N LYS A 38 -11.00 -14.03 26.70
CA LYS A 38 -10.53 -15.05 25.78
C LYS A 38 -11.51 -15.34 24.64
N HIS A 39 -12.78 -15.57 24.98
CA HIS A 39 -13.84 -15.82 24.01
C HIS A 39 -13.98 -14.71 22.96
N VAL A 40 -13.90 -13.44 23.41
CA VAL A 40 -14.01 -12.27 22.52
C VAL A 40 -12.81 -12.18 21.58
N LEU A 41 -11.61 -12.49 22.05
CA LEU A 41 -10.41 -12.50 21.22
C LEU A 41 -10.42 -13.64 20.19
N GLU A 42 -10.93 -14.81 20.56
CA GLU A 42 -11.13 -15.93 19.64
C GLU A 42 -12.12 -15.57 18.51
N GLU A 43 -13.20 -14.83 18.81
CA GLU A 43 -14.11 -14.31 17.79
C GLU A 43 -13.43 -13.31 16.85
N TYR A 44 -12.64 -12.37 17.37
CA TYR A 44 -11.90 -11.41 16.54
C TYR A 44 -10.88 -12.13 15.65
N LYS A 45 -10.18 -13.12 16.19
CA LYS A 45 -9.25 -13.96 15.43
C LYS A 45 -9.98 -14.71 14.31
N SER A 46 -11.12 -15.32 14.59
CA SER A 46 -11.94 -16.02 13.59
C SER A 46 -12.36 -15.09 12.44
N LYS A 47 -12.77 -13.85 12.75
CA LYS A 47 -13.08 -12.83 11.74
C LYS A 47 -11.86 -12.41 10.93
N ALA A 48 -10.70 -12.27 11.57
CA ALA A 48 -9.45 -11.96 10.90
C ALA A 48 -9.01 -13.11 9.97
N ASP A 49 -9.03 -14.35 10.45
CA ASP A 49 -8.75 -15.56 9.66
C ASP A 49 -9.66 -15.59 8.42
N TYR A 50 -10.97 -15.42 8.60
CA TYR A 50 -11.95 -15.42 7.51
C TYR A 50 -11.65 -14.35 6.45
N TYR A 51 -11.30 -13.13 6.87
CA TYR A 51 -10.98 -12.06 5.93
C TYR A 51 -9.66 -12.33 5.17
N ILE A 52 -8.63 -12.79 5.87
CA ILE A 52 -7.33 -13.11 5.26
C ILE A 52 -7.50 -14.26 4.25
N CYS A 53 -8.24 -15.31 4.62
CA CYS A 53 -8.61 -16.40 3.72
C CYS A 53 -9.42 -15.88 2.52
N ALA A 54 -10.36 -14.94 2.70
CA ALA A 54 -11.10 -14.32 1.60
C ALA A 54 -10.16 -13.61 0.61
N CYS A 55 -9.19 -12.84 1.12
CA CYS A 55 -8.18 -12.17 0.31
C CYS A 55 -7.33 -13.18 -0.47
N LEU A 56 -7.03 -14.34 0.11
CA LEU A 56 -6.27 -15.41 -0.54
C LEU A 56 -7.10 -16.27 -1.51
N GLY A 57 -8.42 -16.08 -1.58
CA GLY A 57 -9.29 -16.90 -2.41
C GLY A 57 -9.65 -18.25 -1.78
N LYS A 58 -9.54 -18.37 -0.45
CA LYS A 58 -9.57 -19.64 0.30
C LYS A 58 -10.78 -19.84 1.21
N ASN A 59 -11.87 -19.12 0.99
CA ASN A 59 -13.13 -19.27 1.74
C ASN A 59 -14.14 -20.27 1.17
N ASN A 60 -13.77 -21.08 0.16
CA ASN A 60 -14.70 -21.99 -0.54
C ASN A 60 -16.00 -21.30 -0.99
N GLY A 61 -15.87 -20.09 -1.55
CA GLY A 61 -17.00 -19.25 -1.94
C GLY A 61 -16.71 -17.76 -1.75
N SER A 62 -17.10 -17.22 -0.60
CA SER A 62 -17.05 -15.78 -0.24
C SER A 62 -15.63 -15.22 -0.17
N ASN A 63 -15.04 -15.00 -1.34
CA ASN A 63 -13.70 -14.49 -1.56
C ASN A 63 -13.73 -13.04 -2.07
N VAL A 64 -12.61 -12.35 -1.93
CA VAL A 64 -12.44 -11.02 -2.54
C VAL A 64 -12.23 -11.17 -4.04
N ASP A 65 -13.02 -10.44 -4.83
CA ASP A 65 -12.92 -10.43 -6.29
C ASP A 65 -11.55 -9.91 -6.75
N ARG A 66 -11.21 -10.21 -8.00
CA ARG A 66 -9.97 -9.75 -8.62
C ARG A 66 -10.22 -9.18 -10.00
N SER A 67 -9.45 -8.16 -10.36
CA SER A 67 -9.32 -7.77 -11.76
C SER A 67 -8.56 -8.83 -12.56
N PRO A 68 -8.65 -8.84 -13.90
CA PRO A 68 -7.80 -9.68 -14.75
C PRO A 68 -6.29 -9.55 -14.47
N GLY A 69 -5.84 -8.37 -14.07
CA GLY A 69 -4.47 -8.07 -13.66
C GLY A 69 -4.09 -8.51 -12.24
N GLY A 70 -5.00 -9.12 -11.49
CA GLY A 70 -4.74 -9.66 -10.15
C GLY A 70 -4.85 -8.65 -9.00
N MET A 71 -5.40 -7.46 -9.23
CA MET A 71 -5.71 -6.50 -8.17
C MET A 71 -6.94 -6.98 -7.39
N LEU A 72 -6.88 -6.98 -6.05
CA LEU A 72 -8.07 -7.17 -5.22
C LEU A 72 -9.11 -6.10 -5.55
N TYR A 73 -10.35 -6.49 -5.78
CA TYR A 73 -11.42 -5.59 -6.19
C TYR A 73 -12.62 -5.69 -5.25
N ILE A 74 -13.00 -4.57 -4.65
CA ILE A 74 -14.10 -4.51 -3.68
C ILE A 74 -15.20 -3.59 -4.16
N ARG A 75 -14.85 -2.42 -4.72
CA ARG A 75 -15.84 -1.48 -5.26
C ARG A 75 -15.25 -0.59 -6.35
N GLN A 76 -16.14 -0.04 -7.18
CA GLN A 76 -15.76 0.79 -8.34
C GLN A 76 -15.03 2.10 -8.01
N TRP A 77 -15.39 2.76 -6.90
CA TRP A 77 -14.83 4.07 -6.56
C TRP A 77 -13.69 3.92 -5.56
N ASN A 78 -12.51 4.38 -5.97
CA ASN A 78 -11.33 4.44 -5.12
C ASN A 78 -10.99 3.05 -4.56
N ASN A 79 -10.90 2.07 -5.46
CA ASN A 79 -10.65 0.69 -5.08
C ASN A 79 -9.29 0.52 -4.40
N LEU A 80 -8.30 1.35 -4.74
CA LEU A 80 -6.97 1.27 -4.12
C LEU A 80 -6.97 1.58 -2.62
N GLN A 81 -8.01 2.23 -2.07
CA GLN A 81 -8.24 2.28 -0.63
C GLN A 81 -8.30 0.88 0.01
N TYR A 82 -9.00 -0.04 -0.65
CA TYR A 82 -9.19 -1.40 -0.13
C TYR A 82 -7.97 -2.26 -0.41
N VAL A 83 -7.36 -2.10 -1.58
CA VAL A 83 -6.14 -2.81 -1.94
C VAL A 83 -5.02 -2.49 -0.96
N SER A 84 -4.81 -1.20 -0.65
CA SER A 84 -3.78 -0.78 0.31
C SER A 84 -4.07 -1.26 1.72
N SER A 85 -5.32 -1.17 2.16
CA SER A 85 -5.74 -1.65 3.48
C SER A 85 -5.58 -3.17 3.60
N ALA A 86 -5.97 -3.93 2.58
CA ALA A 86 -5.82 -5.37 2.54
C ALA A 86 -4.34 -5.78 2.55
N ALA A 87 -3.49 -5.13 1.73
CA ALA A 87 -2.06 -5.37 1.72
C ALA A 87 -1.42 -5.09 3.10
N PHE A 88 -1.84 -4.03 3.78
CA PHE A 88 -1.39 -3.72 5.13
C PHE A 88 -1.84 -4.78 6.14
N LEU A 89 -3.11 -5.19 6.11
CA LEU A 89 -3.62 -6.23 7.01
C LEU A 89 -2.95 -7.59 6.77
N LEU A 90 -2.73 -7.99 5.52
CA LEU A 90 -1.96 -9.20 5.18
C LEU A 90 -0.54 -9.13 5.76
N THR A 91 0.09 -7.96 5.70
CA THR A 91 1.44 -7.74 6.25
C THR A 91 1.45 -7.85 7.78
N VAL A 92 0.47 -7.22 8.44
CA VAL A 92 0.31 -7.29 9.91
C VAL A 92 0.01 -8.72 10.36
N TYR A 93 -0.87 -9.43 9.64
CA TYR A 93 -1.26 -10.79 10.00
C TYR A 93 -0.13 -11.80 9.76
N TYR A 94 0.69 -11.58 8.73
CA TYR A 94 1.95 -12.29 8.55
C TYR A 94 2.88 -12.14 9.77
N GLU A 95 3.02 -10.92 10.32
CA GLU A 95 3.84 -10.73 11.52
C GLU A 95 3.24 -11.39 12.76
N TYR A 96 1.92 -11.31 12.92
CA TYR A 96 1.19 -11.99 13.98
C TYR A 96 1.46 -13.50 13.98
N LEU A 97 1.26 -14.17 12.84
CA LEU A 97 1.48 -15.61 12.72
C LEU A 97 2.94 -15.99 12.96
N ASN A 98 3.89 -15.19 12.47
CA ASN A 98 5.31 -15.43 12.74
C ASN A 98 5.68 -15.27 14.22
N ALA A 99 5.15 -14.25 14.90
CA ALA A 99 5.37 -14.06 16.33
C ALA A 99 4.81 -15.24 17.15
N ALA A 100 3.67 -15.79 16.72
CA ALA A 100 3.07 -16.99 17.28
C ALA A 100 3.74 -18.30 16.82
N GLN A 101 4.82 -18.23 16.02
CA GLN A 101 5.50 -19.39 15.41
C GLN A 101 4.59 -20.30 14.56
N GLN A 102 3.47 -19.76 14.08
CA GLN A 102 2.49 -20.47 13.29
C GLN A 102 2.88 -20.41 11.80
N GLN A 103 3.19 -21.59 11.23
CA GLN A 103 3.65 -21.70 9.84
C GLN A 103 2.52 -21.73 8.81
N GLU A 104 1.31 -22.06 9.25
CA GLU A 104 0.14 -22.20 8.38
C GLU A 104 -1.11 -21.61 9.01
N LEU A 105 -1.93 -20.97 8.19
CA LEU A 105 -3.29 -20.54 8.50
C LEU A 105 -4.27 -21.57 7.93
N LEU A 106 -5.18 -22.07 8.76
CA LEU A 106 -6.24 -22.97 8.31
C LEU A 106 -7.39 -22.17 7.69
N CYS A 107 -7.56 -22.28 6.38
CA CYS A 107 -8.69 -21.70 5.66
C CYS A 107 -9.72 -22.78 5.27
N PRO A 108 -10.98 -22.39 4.97
CA PRO A 108 -12.01 -23.34 4.54
C PRO A 108 -11.64 -24.18 3.30
N ASP A 109 -10.90 -23.62 2.35
CA ASP A 109 -10.42 -24.30 1.13
C ASP A 109 -8.95 -24.80 1.25
N GLY A 110 -8.56 -25.17 2.46
CA GLY A 110 -7.25 -25.78 2.77
C GLY A 110 -6.25 -24.84 3.46
N PRO A 111 -5.15 -25.40 4.00
CA PRO A 111 -4.12 -24.62 4.68
C PRO A 111 -3.40 -23.69 3.70
N VAL A 112 -3.02 -22.51 4.22
CA VAL A 112 -2.20 -21.52 3.51
C VAL A 112 -0.95 -21.26 4.34
N ARG A 113 0.22 -21.23 3.71
CA ARG A 113 1.45 -20.94 4.42
C ARG A 113 1.53 -19.47 4.79
N THR A 114 2.15 -19.18 5.94
CA THR A 114 2.29 -17.80 6.44
C THR A 114 2.98 -16.88 5.42
N ASP A 115 3.97 -17.36 4.67
CA ASP A 115 4.68 -16.57 3.64
C ASP A 115 3.80 -16.18 2.44
N GLU A 116 2.71 -16.91 2.16
CA GLU A 116 1.77 -16.57 1.08
C GLU A 116 1.00 -15.27 1.36
N LEU A 117 0.77 -14.92 2.64
CA LEU A 117 0.12 -13.66 3.03
C LEU A 117 1.00 -12.47 2.62
N LEU A 118 2.29 -12.55 2.93
CA LEU A 118 3.25 -11.52 2.58
C LEU A 118 3.48 -11.47 1.06
N ALA A 119 3.50 -12.63 0.39
CA ALA A 119 3.57 -12.69 -1.06
C ALA A 119 2.39 -11.96 -1.71
N LEU A 120 1.16 -12.20 -1.24
CA LEU A 120 -0.02 -11.48 -1.72
C LEU A 120 0.09 -9.98 -1.45
N ALA A 121 0.48 -9.55 -0.25
CA ALA A 121 0.70 -8.14 0.07
C ALA A 121 1.70 -7.48 -0.88
N LYS A 122 2.80 -8.19 -1.20
CA LYS A 122 3.80 -7.74 -2.16
C LYS A 122 3.22 -7.61 -3.57
N THR A 123 2.43 -8.57 -4.06
CA THR A 123 1.82 -8.46 -5.39
C THR A 123 0.90 -7.24 -5.51
N GLN A 124 0.15 -6.91 -4.46
CA GLN A 124 -0.70 -5.71 -4.44
C GLN A 124 0.12 -4.42 -4.41
N ALA A 125 1.23 -4.40 -3.65
CA ALA A 125 2.16 -3.29 -3.65
C ALA A 125 2.82 -3.09 -5.04
N ASP A 126 3.29 -4.18 -5.66
CA ASP A 126 3.88 -4.16 -6.99
C ASP A 126 2.84 -3.70 -8.03
N TYR A 127 1.58 -4.15 -7.94
CA TYR A 127 0.50 -3.70 -8.80
C TYR A 127 0.31 -2.18 -8.71
N ILE A 128 0.26 -1.62 -7.50
CA ILE A 128 0.18 -0.16 -7.27
C ILE A 128 1.38 0.57 -7.88
N LEU A 129 2.58 -0.02 -7.81
CA LEU A 129 3.82 0.59 -8.29
C LEU A 129 4.09 0.39 -9.79
N GLY A 130 3.26 -0.38 -10.50
CA GLY A 130 3.30 -0.48 -11.97
C GLY A 130 3.32 -1.89 -12.55
N ALA A 131 3.33 -2.95 -11.73
CA ALA A 131 3.18 -4.33 -12.18
C ALA A 131 1.71 -4.65 -12.47
N ASN A 132 1.13 -3.93 -13.43
CA ASN A 132 -0.26 -4.04 -13.85
C ASN A 132 -0.38 -3.97 -15.38
N PRO A 133 -1.55 -4.34 -15.96
CA PRO A 133 -1.74 -4.33 -17.41
C PRO A 133 -1.46 -2.99 -18.10
N MET A 134 -1.60 -1.86 -17.38
CA MET A 134 -1.33 -0.52 -17.91
C MET A 134 0.14 -0.10 -17.85
N LYS A 135 1.00 -0.89 -17.20
CA LYS A 135 2.42 -0.61 -16.91
C LYS A 135 2.59 0.81 -16.34
N MET A 136 1.71 1.16 -15.40
CA MET A 136 1.58 2.51 -14.86
C MET A 136 1.57 2.46 -13.34
N SER A 137 2.42 3.25 -12.69
CA SER A 137 2.35 3.45 -11.24
C SER A 137 1.10 4.26 -10.90
N TYR A 138 0.31 3.77 -9.96
CA TYR A 138 -0.79 4.53 -9.34
C TYR A 138 -0.32 5.36 -8.12
N MET A 139 0.98 5.28 -7.78
CA MET A 139 1.64 6.26 -6.92
C MET A 139 2.24 7.38 -7.78
N VAL A 140 1.76 8.59 -7.56
CA VAL A 140 2.13 9.79 -8.31
C VAL A 140 3.61 10.12 -8.09
N GLY A 141 4.33 10.40 -9.17
CA GLY A 141 5.76 10.70 -9.16
C GLY A 141 6.69 9.48 -9.01
N PHE A 142 6.14 8.25 -9.01
CA PHE A 142 6.94 7.02 -8.97
C PHE A 142 6.93 6.32 -10.34
N GLY A 143 8.08 5.77 -10.75
CA GLY A 143 8.24 5.08 -12.03
C GLY A 143 8.26 6.02 -13.23
N SER A 144 8.27 5.45 -14.44
CA SER A 144 8.32 6.20 -15.70
C SER A 144 6.95 6.67 -16.22
N LYS A 145 5.87 6.13 -15.67
CA LYS A 145 4.49 6.43 -16.07
C LYS A 145 3.59 6.44 -14.84
N TYR A 146 2.97 7.57 -14.55
CA TYR A 146 2.07 7.79 -13.41
C TYR A 146 0.99 8.85 -13.74
N PRO A 147 -0.12 8.93 -12.99
CA PRO A 147 -1.17 9.94 -13.20
C PRO A 147 -0.65 11.37 -13.05
N THR A 148 -0.97 12.21 -14.04
CA THR A 148 -0.55 13.62 -14.12
C THR A 148 -1.72 14.59 -13.94
N LYS A 149 -2.97 14.09 -14.01
CA LYS A 149 -4.21 14.87 -13.88
C LYS A 149 -5.02 14.41 -12.66
N VAL A 150 -4.33 14.28 -11.52
CA VAL A 150 -4.89 13.91 -10.22
C VAL A 150 -6.01 14.89 -9.82
N HIS A 151 -7.13 14.39 -9.31
CA HIS A 151 -8.20 15.20 -8.73
C HIS A 151 -7.74 15.73 -7.36
N HIS A 152 -6.99 16.84 -7.35
CA HIS A 152 -6.54 17.48 -6.12
C HIS A 152 -6.29 18.98 -6.37
N ARG A 153 -6.96 19.85 -5.61
CA ARG A 153 -6.94 21.31 -5.85
C ARG A 153 -5.54 21.92 -5.80
N GLY A 154 -4.76 21.55 -4.78
CA GLY A 154 -3.36 22.00 -4.67
C GLY A 154 -2.44 21.42 -5.74
N ALA A 155 -2.88 20.39 -6.47
CA ALA A 155 -2.17 19.87 -7.64
C ALA A 155 -2.43 20.75 -8.85
N SER A 156 -3.71 20.99 -9.10
CA SER A 156 -4.23 21.52 -10.36
C SER A 156 -4.06 23.03 -10.48
N ILE A 157 -4.00 23.75 -9.37
CA ILE A 157 -3.82 25.20 -9.33
C ILE A 157 -2.33 25.50 -9.18
N VAL A 158 -1.77 26.45 -9.96
CA VAL A 158 -0.36 26.88 -9.82
C VAL A 158 -0.03 27.22 -8.38
N SER A 159 1.21 26.92 -8.00
CA SER A 159 1.67 27.24 -6.64
C SER A 159 1.82 28.74 -6.44
N TYR A 160 1.75 29.17 -5.18
CA TYR A 160 2.04 30.55 -4.80
C TYR A 160 3.46 30.99 -5.22
N LYS A 161 4.42 30.06 -5.30
CA LYS A 161 5.79 30.35 -5.75
C LYS A 161 5.86 30.77 -7.23
N GLU A 162 4.92 30.28 -8.04
CA GLU A 162 4.85 30.56 -9.47
C GLU A 162 3.95 31.77 -9.77
N SER A 163 2.83 31.89 -9.05
CA SER A 163 1.93 33.03 -9.15
C SER A 163 1.51 33.50 -7.77
N ASN A 164 1.92 34.73 -7.41
CA ASN A 164 1.57 35.36 -6.12
C ASN A 164 0.11 35.85 -6.06
N GLY A 165 -0.65 35.75 -7.16
CA GLY A 165 -2.03 36.19 -7.22
C GLY A 165 -2.97 35.27 -6.42
N PHE A 166 -3.92 35.86 -5.69
CA PHE A 166 -4.97 35.08 -5.04
C PHE A 166 -5.90 34.45 -6.10
N ILE A 167 -6.06 33.13 -6.04
CA ILE A 167 -6.98 32.38 -6.90
C ILE A 167 -8.17 31.97 -6.03
N GLY A 168 -9.32 32.60 -6.28
CA GLY A 168 -10.55 32.29 -5.55
C GLY A 168 -11.11 30.91 -5.90
N CYS A 169 -12.06 30.40 -5.11
CA CYS A 169 -12.64 29.06 -5.33
C CYS A 169 -13.29 28.90 -6.72
N THR A 170 -14.14 29.86 -7.11
CA THR A 170 -14.82 29.85 -8.42
C THR A 170 -13.83 29.96 -9.56
N GLN A 171 -12.87 30.88 -9.44
CA GLN A 171 -11.77 30.99 -10.41
C GLN A 171 -10.94 29.70 -10.50
N GLY A 172 -10.66 29.06 -9.36
CA GLY A 172 -10.01 27.76 -9.29
C GLY A 172 -10.76 26.68 -10.09
N PHE A 173 -12.08 26.68 -9.99
CA PHE A 173 -12.92 25.75 -10.73
C PHE A 173 -12.93 26.08 -12.24
N ASP A 174 -13.27 27.32 -12.59
CA ASP A 174 -13.45 27.75 -13.98
C ASP A 174 -12.13 27.70 -14.76
N ASP A 175 -11.06 28.22 -14.16
CA ASP A 175 -9.78 28.30 -14.82
C ASP A 175 -9.01 26.99 -14.70
N TRP A 176 -9.03 26.26 -13.57
CA TRP A 176 -8.06 25.18 -13.33
C TRP A 176 -8.63 23.77 -13.35
N PHE A 177 -9.85 23.56 -12.88
CA PHE A 177 -10.40 22.20 -12.77
C PHE A 177 -10.63 21.56 -14.15
N GLY A 178 -11.14 22.31 -15.13
CA GLY A 178 -11.42 21.82 -16.47
C GLY A 178 -10.22 21.76 -17.42
N ARG A 179 -9.03 22.24 -17.02
CA ARG A 179 -7.86 22.34 -17.90
C ARG A 179 -7.39 20.97 -18.38
N GLY A 180 -7.23 20.80 -19.69
CA GLY A 180 -6.86 19.52 -20.31
C GLY A 180 -5.40 19.09 -20.13
N TRP A 181 -4.51 19.99 -19.71
CA TRP A 181 -3.09 19.68 -19.47
C TRP A 181 -2.83 19.09 -18.08
N GLU A 182 -1.59 18.66 -17.87
CA GLU A 182 -1.09 18.11 -16.60
C GLU A 182 -1.23 19.12 -15.45
N ASN A 183 -1.28 18.60 -14.22
CA ASN A 183 -1.29 19.44 -13.03
C ASN A 183 0.07 20.15 -12.86
N PRO A 184 0.09 21.48 -12.57
CA PRO A 184 1.35 22.21 -12.37
C PRO A 184 2.16 21.72 -11.17
N ASN A 185 1.52 21.14 -10.16
CA ASN A 185 2.20 20.56 -9.00
C ASN A 185 2.05 19.04 -8.97
N VAL A 186 3.18 18.33 -8.88
CA VAL A 186 3.21 16.87 -8.75
C VAL A 186 3.00 16.47 -7.28
N LEU A 187 1.95 15.68 -7.00
CA LEU A 187 1.70 15.13 -5.66
C LEU A 187 2.54 13.89 -5.40
N VAL A 188 3.85 14.07 -5.27
CA VAL A 188 4.78 12.95 -5.08
C VAL A 188 4.36 12.07 -3.89
N GLY A 189 4.23 10.77 -4.15
CA GLY A 189 3.88 9.76 -3.14
C GLY A 189 2.38 9.57 -2.91
N ALA A 190 1.51 10.38 -3.51
CA ALA A 190 0.07 10.18 -3.41
C ALA A 190 -0.37 8.94 -4.20
N ILE A 191 -1.20 8.09 -3.59
CA ILE A 191 -1.84 6.95 -4.27
C ILE A 191 -3.25 7.36 -4.66
N VAL A 192 -3.53 7.32 -5.97
CA VAL A 192 -4.85 7.67 -6.52
C VAL A 192 -5.88 6.56 -6.28
N GLY A 193 -7.13 6.77 -6.70
CA GLY A 193 -8.19 5.77 -6.58
C GLY A 193 -7.99 4.50 -7.41
N GLY A 194 -7.25 4.60 -8.51
CA GLY A 194 -6.79 3.47 -9.33
C GLY A 194 -7.81 2.97 -10.35
N PRO A 195 -7.54 1.82 -10.98
CA PRO A 195 -8.29 1.35 -12.13
C PRO A 195 -9.65 0.75 -11.74
N ASN A 196 -10.51 0.53 -12.74
CA ASN A 196 -11.75 -0.24 -12.59
C ASN A 196 -11.48 -1.76 -12.53
N CYS A 197 -12.54 -2.58 -12.49
CA CYS A 197 -12.46 -4.04 -12.46
C CYS A 197 -11.77 -4.67 -13.68
N GLU A 198 -11.62 -3.94 -14.78
CA GLU A 198 -10.98 -4.42 -16.03
C GLU A 198 -9.55 -3.87 -16.20
N ASP A 199 -8.95 -3.40 -15.10
CA ASP A 199 -7.62 -2.78 -15.08
C ASP A 199 -7.51 -1.52 -15.97
N LYS A 200 -8.63 -0.83 -16.25
CA LYS A 200 -8.65 0.40 -17.04
C LYS A 200 -8.63 1.62 -16.14
N PHE A 201 -7.71 2.54 -16.45
CA PHE A 201 -7.54 3.82 -15.78
C PHE A 201 -7.58 4.96 -16.80
N LYS A 202 -8.36 6.00 -16.52
CA LYS A 202 -8.40 7.23 -17.30
C LYS A 202 -7.85 8.38 -16.46
N ASP A 203 -6.66 8.86 -16.82
CA ASP A 203 -5.99 10.00 -16.18
C ASP A 203 -6.67 11.32 -16.56
N ASP A 204 -7.77 11.60 -15.87
CA ASP A 204 -8.66 12.73 -16.09
C ASP A 204 -9.05 13.33 -14.74
N ARG A 205 -8.84 14.64 -14.58
CA ARG A 205 -9.11 15.34 -13.32
C ARG A 205 -10.58 15.31 -12.93
N GLY A 206 -11.49 15.24 -13.89
CA GLY A 206 -12.92 15.08 -13.64
C GLY A 206 -13.29 13.65 -13.21
N ASN A 207 -12.44 12.67 -13.46
CA ASN A 207 -12.64 11.28 -13.07
C ASN A 207 -12.21 11.02 -11.62
N TYR A 208 -12.84 11.71 -10.67
CA TYR A 208 -12.57 11.58 -9.23
C TYR A 208 -12.72 10.15 -8.70
N MET A 209 -13.42 9.27 -9.42
CA MET A 209 -13.51 7.85 -9.03
C MET A 209 -12.16 7.14 -9.06
N GLN A 210 -11.30 7.51 -10.00
CA GLN A 210 -9.99 6.90 -10.24
C GLN A 210 -8.83 7.83 -9.88
N THR A 211 -8.98 9.14 -10.07
CA THR A 211 -7.88 10.11 -9.95
C THR A 211 -7.83 10.85 -8.61
N GLU A 212 -8.78 10.63 -7.70
CA GLU A 212 -8.74 11.20 -6.35
C GLU A 212 -7.53 10.67 -5.57
N ALA A 213 -6.76 11.58 -4.99
CA ALA A 213 -5.64 11.25 -4.11
C ALA A 213 -6.07 11.35 -2.65
N CYS A 214 -6.11 10.22 -1.94
CA CYS A 214 -6.60 10.16 -0.56
C CYS A 214 -5.53 9.70 0.43
N THR A 215 -5.51 10.32 1.61
CA THR A 215 -4.59 9.95 2.71
C THR A 215 -4.74 8.49 3.12
N TYR A 216 -5.98 7.98 3.14
CA TYR A 216 -6.28 6.59 3.50
C TYR A 216 -5.87 5.58 2.41
N ASN A 217 -5.54 6.00 1.18
CA ASN A 217 -4.93 5.13 0.19
C ASN A 217 -3.44 4.95 0.49
N THR A 218 -2.77 6.06 0.79
CA THR A 218 -1.32 6.11 1.00
C THR A 218 -0.90 5.60 2.38
N ALA A 219 -1.65 5.92 3.43
CA ALA A 219 -1.24 5.63 4.81
C ALA A 219 -0.97 4.14 5.09
N PRO A 220 -1.83 3.18 4.68
CA PRO A 220 -1.54 1.76 4.88
C PRO A 220 -0.29 1.30 4.12
N MET A 221 -0.06 1.84 2.91
CA MET A 221 1.08 1.47 2.09
C MET A 221 2.42 1.89 2.67
N VAL A 222 2.48 2.94 3.50
CA VAL A 222 3.71 3.29 4.22
C VAL A 222 4.21 2.12 5.09
N GLY A 223 3.29 1.45 5.80
CA GLY A 223 3.62 0.26 6.60
C GLY A 223 4.06 -0.92 5.74
N VAL A 224 3.36 -1.17 4.62
CA VAL A 224 3.70 -2.24 3.67
C VAL A 224 5.09 -2.03 3.09
N PHE A 225 5.39 -0.83 2.58
CA PHE A 225 6.70 -0.52 2.01
C PHE A 225 7.82 -0.58 3.06
N ALA A 226 7.56 -0.13 4.29
CA ALA A 226 8.53 -0.25 5.38
C ALA A 226 8.88 -1.73 5.65
N LYS A 227 7.88 -2.62 5.67
CA LYS A 227 8.11 -4.07 5.86
C LYS A 227 8.87 -4.68 4.69
N LEU A 228 8.43 -4.43 3.45
CA LEU A 228 9.09 -4.97 2.25
C LEU A 228 10.55 -4.49 2.15
N ASN A 229 10.82 -3.23 2.50
CA ASN A 229 12.18 -2.70 2.56
C ASN A 229 13.02 -3.38 3.65
N GLN A 230 12.47 -3.55 4.86
CA GLN A 230 13.16 -4.27 5.94
C GLN A 230 13.59 -5.67 5.49
N LEU A 231 12.74 -6.38 4.76
CA LEU A 231 13.02 -7.72 4.24
C LEU A 231 14.03 -7.72 3.09
N ALA A 232 14.05 -6.68 2.25
CA ALA A 232 15.06 -6.52 1.20
C ALA A 232 16.45 -6.19 1.76
N GLU A 233 16.54 -5.50 2.90
CA GLU A 233 17.81 -5.19 3.57
C GLU A 233 18.40 -6.37 4.38
N LYS A 234 17.57 -7.27 4.90
CA LYS A 234 18.01 -8.47 5.64
C LYS A 234 19.02 -9.35 4.87
N PRO A 235 18.78 -9.73 3.59
CA PRO A 235 19.74 -10.54 2.85
C PRO A 235 21.09 -9.82 2.66
N ALA A 236 21.12 -8.48 2.60
CA ALA A 236 22.39 -7.73 2.51
C ALA A 236 23.20 -7.75 3.82
N LYS A 237 22.53 -7.76 4.98
CA LYS A 237 23.19 -7.80 6.30
C LYS A 237 23.67 -9.21 6.68
N ASP A 238 22.94 -10.25 6.28
CA ASP A 238 23.36 -11.65 6.50
C ASP A 238 24.56 -12.05 5.63
N ILE A 239 24.71 -11.45 4.45
CA ILE A 239 25.91 -11.61 3.61
C ILE A 239 27.11 -10.92 4.27
N LEU A 240 26.95 -9.69 4.75
CA LEU A 240 28.03 -8.94 5.41
C LEU A 240 28.48 -9.58 6.74
N SER A 241 27.55 -10.14 7.52
CA SER A 241 27.87 -10.85 8.76
C SER A 241 28.57 -12.19 8.49
N ARG A 242 28.23 -12.91 7.43
CA ARG A 242 28.94 -14.14 7.03
C ARG A 242 30.35 -13.87 6.51
N THR A 243 30.58 -12.76 5.80
CA THR A 243 31.93 -12.38 5.35
C THR A 243 32.86 -11.94 6.48
N SER A 244 32.34 -11.35 7.56
CA SER A 244 33.17 -10.97 8.72
C SER A 244 33.58 -12.15 9.61
N TYR A 245 32.85 -13.28 9.57
CA TYR A 245 33.26 -14.52 10.24
C TYR A 245 34.31 -15.33 9.45
N SER A 246 34.51 -15.05 8.16
CA SER A 246 35.45 -15.82 7.32
C SER A 246 36.86 -15.21 7.19
N PHE A 247 37.12 -14.06 7.84
CA PHE A 247 38.42 -13.37 7.79
C PHE A 247 39.22 -13.43 9.11
N GLY A 248 38.81 -14.30 10.05
CA GLY A 248 39.44 -14.45 11.37
C GLY A 248 40.16 -15.78 11.63
N GLN A 249 40.37 -16.62 10.61
CA GLN A 249 41.12 -17.87 10.73
C GLN A 249 42.10 -18.02 9.55
N MET A 250 43.22 -17.31 9.62
CA MET A 250 44.52 -17.71 9.05
C MET A 250 45.62 -17.12 9.92
#